data_AF-A0A0S8E0E6-F1
#
_entry.id   AF-A0A0S8E0E6-F1
#
_cell.length_a   1.000
_cell.length_b   1.000
_cell.length_c   1.000
_cell.angle_alpha   90.00
_cell.angle_beta   90.00
_cell.angle_gamma   90.00
#
_symmetry.space_group_name_H-M   'P 1'
#
loop_
_entity.id
_entity.type
_entity.pdbx_description
1 polymer ?
#
loop_
_entity_poly.entity_id
_entity_poly.type
_entity_poly.pdbx_seq_one_letter_code
_entity_poly.pdbx_strand_id
1 'polypeptide(L)'
;MAAKLKYSTDRLNRLLVNKDNKNYPIDGEFSVEENNLVFKPSQKSIFTKDLDLPRKMRFEGNWHLTPNKDFKLVLIETDNQVKNDELKIKGQIISAQADAIVFQMHCIKEPDVDSIKLLRLGGRWQADEFNQLAFFVARDIAEDILRFNGSWQVNKNQEIIYTYEKQDLIRKTRTQEQITFKGYWQISSTDRLTYILDFKNRSFFEFKVQMGSPNLIGKTGEIRYRIGIGVKELARERVFLLFGTWKINRTKSISFEVNYGEDGVRAITFGASVFLNKNNEFVFELTDKVGKDLGFTVQFNKKFFKNNAIVFARLRRLEQDLRVEGGLKVRW
;
A
#
# COMPACT_ATOMS: atom_id res chain seq x y z
N MET A 1 -25.46 -22.02 31.52
CA MET A 1 -24.43 -21.57 30.57
C MET A 1 -24.69 -22.28 29.25
N ALA A 2 -24.88 -21.55 28.16
CA ALA A 2 -24.95 -22.17 26.84
C ALA A 2 -23.61 -22.87 26.55
N ALA A 3 -23.66 -24.05 25.94
CA ALA A 3 -22.43 -24.76 25.58
C ALA A 3 -21.69 -23.95 24.50
N LYS A 4 -20.38 -23.73 24.67
CA LYS A 4 -19.54 -23.12 23.64
C LYS A 4 -19.56 -24.02 22.40
N LEU A 5 -19.94 -23.45 21.27
CA LEU A 5 -19.94 -24.15 19.99
C LEU A 5 -18.59 -23.95 19.30
N LYS A 6 -18.19 -24.96 18.54
CA LYS A 6 -17.01 -24.87 17.67
C LYS A 6 -17.43 -24.47 16.27
N TYR A 7 -16.68 -23.58 15.63
CA TYR A 7 -17.00 -23.04 14.31
C TYR A 7 -15.87 -23.28 13.31
N SER A 8 -16.25 -23.55 12.07
CA SER A 8 -15.32 -23.56 10.93
C SER A 8 -16.07 -23.20 9.64
N THR A 9 -15.39 -23.23 8.51
CA THR A 9 -16.01 -23.04 7.20
C THR A 9 -15.67 -24.19 6.26
N ASP A 10 -16.61 -24.52 5.38
CA ASP A 10 -16.38 -25.54 4.36
C ASP A 10 -15.77 -24.98 3.07
N ARG A 11 -15.70 -25.81 2.01
CA ARG A 11 -15.13 -25.41 0.72
C ARG A 11 -15.99 -24.43 -0.07
N LEU A 12 -17.27 -24.30 0.28
CA LEU A 12 -18.28 -23.46 -0.37
C LEU A 12 -18.58 -22.19 0.45
N ASN A 13 -17.71 -21.87 1.42
CA ASN A 13 -17.89 -20.78 2.37
C ASN A 13 -19.20 -20.85 3.15
N ARG A 14 -19.68 -22.06 3.47
CA ARG A 14 -20.76 -22.24 4.46
C ARG A 14 -20.16 -22.30 5.85
N LEU A 15 -20.89 -21.79 6.83
CA LEU A 15 -20.53 -21.93 8.24
C LEU A 15 -20.76 -23.40 8.65
N LEU A 16 -19.78 -24.01 9.30
CA LEU A 16 -19.92 -25.30 9.95
C LEU A 16 -19.99 -25.08 11.46
N VAL A 17 -21.06 -25.54 12.09
CA VAL A 17 -21.19 -25.60 13.55
C VAL A 17 -20.89 -27.03 13.98
N ASN A 18 -19.91 -27.21 14.85
CA ASN A 18 -19.61 -28.51 15.44
C ASN A 18 -20.28 -28.64 16.80
N LYS A 19 -21.18 -29.61 16.91
CA LYS A 19 -21.89 -30.00 18.13
C LYS A 19 -21.86 -31.52 18.23
N ASP A 20 -21.50 -32.05 19.40
CA ASP A 20 -21.41 -33.49 19.66
C ASP A 20 -20.57 -34.26 18.62
N ASN A 21 -19.41 -33.69 18.24
CA ASN A 21 -18.50 -34.21 17.22
C ASN A 21 -19.11 -34.35 15.80
N LYS A 22 -20.27 -33.73 15.55
CA LYS A 22 -20.89 -33.67 14.22
C LYS A 22 -20.81 -32.24 13.68
N ASN A 23 -20.48 -32.11 12.39
CA ASN A 23 -20.45 -30.83 11.70
C ASN A 23 -21.78 -30.60 10.99
N TYR A 24 -22.43 -29.49 11.32
CA TYR A 24 -23.69 -29.06 10.72
C TYR A 24 -23.41 -27.88 9.78
N PRO A 25 -23.60 -28.05 8.46
CA PRO A 25 -23.48 -26.95 7.52
C PRO A 25 -24.70 -26.03 7.64
N ILE A 26 -24.46 -24.76 7.94
CA ILE A 26 -25.49 -23.75 8.08
C ILE A 26 -25.50 -22.88 6.83
N ASP A 27 -26.63 -22.86 6.15
CA ASP A 27 -26.86 -21.96 5.02
C ASP A 27 -27.11 -20.54 5.54
N GLY A 28 -26.63 -19.54 4.83
CA GLY A 28 -26.72 -18.15 5.27
C GLY A 28 -25.73 -17.27 4.54
N GLU A 29 -25.48 -16.08 5.09
CA GLU A 29 -24.57 -15.12 4.48
C GLU A 29 -23.54 -14.58 5.47
N PHE A 30 -22.29 -14.53 5.03
CA PHE A 30 -21.27 -13.73 5.70
C PHE A 30 -21.31 -12.28 5.23
N SER A 31 -21.03 -11.39 6.16
CA SER A 31 -20.85 -9.95 5.96
C SER A 31 -19.80 -9.43 6.93
N VAL A 32 -19.32 -8.21 6.72
CA VAL A 32 -18.43 -7.53 7.66
C VAL A 32 -19.17 -6.33 8.25
N GLU A 33 -19.16 -6.22 9.56
CA GLU A 33 -19.66 -5.06 10.29
C GLU A 33 -18.59 -4.62 11.29
N GLU A 34 -18.15 -3.35 11.23
CA GLU A 34 -17.07 -2.84 12.09
C GLU A 34 -15.81 -3.73 12.07
N ASN A 35 -15.46 -4.23 10.90
CA ASN A 35 -14.36 -5.20 10.71
C ASN A 35 -14.50 -6.51 11.50
N ASN A 36 -15.68 -6.82 12.01
CA ASN A 36 -16.01 -8.14 12.57
C ASN A 36 -16.73 -8.97 11.51
N LEU A 37 -16.43 -10.27 11.48
CA LEU A 37 -17.16 -11.19 10.62
C LEU A 37 -18.52 -11.47 11.25
N VAL A 38 -19.57 -11.27 10.46
CA VAL A 38 -20.95 -11.49 10.87
C VAL A 38 -21.56 -12.54 9.96
N PHE A 39 -22.25 -13.51 10.53
CA PHE A 39 -23.03 -14.49 9.79
C PHE A 39 -24.52 -14.35 10.12
N LYS A 40 -25.36 -14.37 9.09
CA LYS A 40 -26.83 -14.37 9.21
C LYS A 40 -27.36 -15.71 8.68
N PRO A 41 -27.78 -16.63 9.55
CA PRO A 41 -28.37 -17.90 9.13
C PRO A 41 -29.62 -17.70 8.28
N SER A 42 -29.78 -18.53 7.26
CA SER A 42 -31.01 -18.63 6.51
C SER A 42 -32.11 -19.23 7.38
N GLN A 43 -33.26 -18.55 7.49
CA GLN A 43 -34.41 -19.05 8.26
C GLN A 43 -35.03 -20.32 7.65
N LYS A 44 -34.67 -20.66 6.41
CA LYS A 44 -35.07 -21.89 5.74
C LYS A 44 -34.17 -23.08 6.08
N SER A 45 -33.00 -22.85 6.69
CA SER A 45 -32.07 -23.92 7.05
C SER A 45 -32.61 -24.72 8.22
N ILE A 46 -32.78 -26.03 8.02
CA ILE A 46 -33.31 -26.98 9.02
C ILE A 46 -32.46 -26.94 10.30
N PHE A 47 -31.13 -26.89 10.13
CA PHE A 47 -30.17 -26.89 11.24
C PHE A 47 -30.21 -25.62 12.09
N THR A 48 -30.71 -24.49 11.57
CA THR A 48 -30.79 -23.24 12.35
C THR A 48 -31.73 -23.39 13.53
N LYS A 49 -32.85 -24.10 13.35
CA LYS A 49 -33.82 -24.37 14.42
C LYS A 49 -33.31 -25.45 15.39
N ASP A 50 -32.73 -26.52 14.86
CA ASP A 50 -32.25 -27.65 15.67
C ASP A 50 -31.09 -27.28 16.60
N LEU A 51 -30.30 -26.29 16.21
CA LEU A 51 -29.15 -25.81 16.97
C LEU A 51 -29.44 -24.54 17.78
N ASP A 52 -30.68 -24.03 17.74
CA ASP A 52 -31.10 -22.79 18.40
C ASP A 52 -30.15 -21.61 18.12
N LEU A 53 -29.75 -21.46 16.85
CA LEU A 53 -28.79 -20.42 16.46
C LEU A 53 -29.46 -19.04 16.47
N PRO A 54 -28.77 -17.99 16.93
CA PRO A 54 -29.31 -16.65 16.88
C PRO A 54 -29.46 -16.19 15.42
N ARG A 55 -30.36 -15.23 15.18
CA ARG A 55 -30.60 -14.64 13.84
C ARG A 55 -29.35 -13.98 13.23
N LYS A 56 -28.36 -13.68 14.08
CA LYS A 56 -27.10 -13.05 13.71
C LYS A 56 -26.02 -13.53 14.68
N MET A 57 -24.91 -14.02 14.13
CA MET A 57 -23.72 -14.39 14.88
C MET A 57 -22.61 -13.40 14.53
N ARG A 58 -22.03 -12.76 15.55
CA ARG A 58 -20.82 -11.92 15.41
C ARG A 58 -19.64 -12.74 15.91
N PHE A 59 -18.60 -12.85 15.11
CA PHE A 59 -17.39 -13.58 15.45
C PHE A 59 -16.28 -12.61 15.82
N GLU A 60 -15.66 -12.85 16.97
CA GLU A 60 -14.51 -12.08 17.44
C GLU A 60 -13.23 -12.88 17.23
N GLY A 61 -12.24 -12.28 16.60
CA GLY A 61 -10.99 -12.96 16.26
C GLY A 61 -9.95 -12.03 15.67
N ASN A 62 -8.84 -12.59 15.22
CA ASN A 62 -7.79 -11.85 14.53
C ASN A 62 -7.78 -12.21 13.05
N TRP A 63 -7.75 -11.19 12.20
CA TRP A 63 -7.69 -11.39 10.75
C TRP A 63 -6.29 -11.76 10.28
N HIS A 64 -6.24 -12.71 9.35
CA HIS A 64 -5.02 -13.15 8.68
C HIS A 64 -5.27 -13.39 7.19
N LEU A 65 -4.22 -13.29 6.40
CA LEU A 65 -4.19 -13.80 5.02
C LEU A 65 -3.55 -15.19 5.00
N THR A 66 -4.19 -16.13 4.32
CA THR A 66 -3.58 -17.44 4.01
C THR A 66 -2.51 -17.28 2.90
N PRO A 67 -1.68 -18.31 2.66
CA PRO A 67 -0.78 -18.31 1.50
C PRO A 67 -1.49 -18.08 0.16
N ASN A 68 -2.71 -18.61 0.00
CA ASN A 68 -3.59 -18.41 -1.16
C ASN A 68 -4.31 -17.05 -1.18
N LYS A 69 -4.01 -16.17 -0.23
CA LYS A 69 -4.68 -14.87 -0.04
C LYS A 69 -6.18 -14.97 0.20
N ASP A 70 -6.62 -16.07 0.81
CA ASP A 70 -7.94 -16.17 1.41
C ASP A 70 -7.94 -15.44 2.75
N PHE A 71 -9.10 -14.93 3.17
CA PHE A 71 -9.26 -14.40 4.52
C PHE A 71 -9.41 -15.53 5.53
N LYS A 72 -8.74 -15.39 6.66
CA LYS A 72 -8.85 -16.29 7.80
C LYS A 72 -9.08 -15.46 9.06
N LEU A 73 -10.15 -15.74 9.77
CA LEU A 73 -10.38 -15.22 11.11
C LEU A 73 -10.04 -16.32 12.13
N VAL A 74 -9.09 -16.06 13.02
CA VAL A 74 -8.76 -16.96 14.14
C VAL A 74 -9.50 -16.45 15.38
N LEU A 75 -10.46 -17.23 15.86
CA LEU A 75 -11.37 -16.81 16.93
C LEU A 75 -10.65 -16.67 18.28
N ILE A 76 -11.00 -15.64 19.03
CA ILE A 76 -10.64 -15.52 20.46
C ILE A 76 -11.66 -16.27 21.33
N GLU A 77 -11.50 -16.29 22.64
CA GLU A 77 -12.51 -16.90 23.51
C GLU A 77 -13.61 -15.88 23.85
N THR A 78 -14.88 -16.28 23.72
CA THR A 78 -16.06 -15.54 24.23
C THR A 78 -17.06 -16.53 24.84
N ASP A 79 -18.20 -16.05 25.32
CA ASP A 79 -19.24 -16.90 25.91
C ASP A 79 -19.79 -17.94 24.93
N ASN A 80 -19.80 -17.64 23.63
CA ASN A 80 -20.44 -18.47 22.60
C ASN A 80 -19.46 -19.08 21.60
N GLN A 81 -18.15 -18.86 21.75
CA GLN A 81 -17.14 -19.28 20.79
C GLN A 81 -15.90 -19.88 21.47
N VAL A 82 -15.27 -20.84 20.81
CA VAL A 82 -14.04 -21.50 21.27
C VAL A 82 -12.81 -20.82 20.67
N LYS A 83 -11.78 -20.62 21.50
CA LYS A 83 -10.51 -20.03 21.08
C LYS A 83 -9.81 -20.90 20.02
N ASN A 84 -9.14 -20.24 19.08
CA ASN A 84 -8.35 -20.82 17.99
C ASN A 84 -9.13 -21.57 16.91
N ASP A 85 -10.47 -21.55 16.95
CA ASP A 85 -11.27 -21.94 15.80
C ASP A 85 -10.94 -21.04 14.60
N GLU A 86 -10.95 -21.60 13.40
CA GLU A 86 -10.56 -20.89 12.17
C GLU A 86 -11.74 -20.81 11.19
N LEU A 87 -12.16 -19.58 10.88
CA LEU A 87 -13.10 -19.31 9.80
C LEU A 87 -12.31 -18.89 8.56
N LYS A 88 -12.20 -19.78 7.57
CA LYS A 88 -11.47 -19.55 6.31
C LYS A 88 -12.46 -19.20 5.19
N ILE A 89 -12.45 -17.94 4.76
CA ILE A 89 -13.29 -17.44 3.69
C ILE A 89 -12.49 -17.42 2.39
N LYS A 90 -12.83 -18.35 1.50
CA LYS A 90 -12.22 -18.48 0.19
C LYS A 90 -12.80 -17.46 -0.78
N GLY A 91 -11.94 -16.88 -1.61
CA GLY A 91 -12.37 -15.84 -2.53
C GLY A 91 -11.19 -15.06 -3.06
N GLN A 92 -11.42 -13.86 -3.56
CA GLN A 92 -10.42 -13.06 -4.24
C GLN A 92 -10.46 -11.61 -3.76
N ILE A 93 -9.28 -11.03 -3.54
CA ILE A 93 -9.15 -9.59 -3.36
C ILE A 93 -9.35 -8.96 -4.73
N ILE A 94 -10.43 -8.18 -4.89
CA ILE A 94 -10.78 -7.54 -6.16
C ILE A 94 -10.45 -6.05 -6.18
N SER A 95 -10.23 -5.44 -5.00
CA SER A 95 -9.87 -4.03 -4.90
C SER A 95 -9.06 -3.74 -3.63
N ALA A 96 -8.01 -2.96 -3.79
CA ALA A 96 -7.25 -2.34 -2.71
C ALA A 96 -7.49 -0.82 -2.77
N GLN A 97 -8.48 -0.36 -2.03
CA GLN A 97 -8.79 1.06 -1.88
C GLN A 97 -7.93 1.67 -0.79
N ALA A 98 -7.79 2.99 -0.77
CA ALA A 98 -6.91 3.65 0.20
C ALA A 98 -7.31 3.34 1.65
N ASP A 99 -8.59 3.22 1.96
CA ASP A 99 -9.11 2.98 3.30
C ASP A 99 -9.65 1.55 3.52
N ALA A 100 -9.53 0.67 2.53
CA ALA A 100 -10.18 -0.62 2.57
C ALA A 100 -9.60 -1.66 1.62
N ILE A 101 -9.82 -2.92 1.99
CA ILE A 101 -9.68 -4.07 1.11
C ILE A 101 -11.06 -4.65 0.82
N VAL A 102 -11.34 -4.89 -0.47
CA VAL A 102 -12.59 -5.50 -0.93
C VAL A 102 -12.31 -6.90 -1.44
N PHE A 103 -12.99 -7.86 -0.84
CA PHE A 103 -12.83 -9.28 -1.10
C PHE A 103 -14.14 -9.87 -1.61
N GLN A 104 -14.08 -10.50 -2.78
CA GLN A 104 -15.19 -11.22 -3.37
C GLN A 104 -15.15 -12.68 -2.94
N MET A 105 -16.29 -13.21 -2.51
CA MET A 105 -16.46 -14.63 -2.21
C MET A 105 -17.74 -15.17 -2.88
N HIS A 106 -17.71 -16.46 -3.20
CA HIS A 106 -18.92 -17.20 -3.53
C HIS A 106 -19.50 -17.82 -2.25
N CYS A 107 -20.80 -17.77 -2.08
CA CYS A 107 -21.48 -18.42 -0.95
C CYS A 107 -22.87 -18.93 -1.33
N ILE A 108 -23.27 -20.00 -0.66
CA ILE A 108 -24.60 -20.60 -0.80
C ILE A 108 -25.51 -19.98 0.26
N LYS A 109 -26.42 -19.11 -0.19
CA LYS A 109 -27.37 -18.40 0.69
C LYS A 109 -28.57 -19.28 1.06
N GLU A 110 -29.05 -20.02 0.07
CA GLU A 110 -30.13 -21.00 0.17
C GLU A 110 -29.68 -22.25 -0.63
N PRO A 111 -30.27 -23.43 -0.37
CA PRO A 111 -29.99 -24.62 -1.17
C PRO A 111 -30.09 -24.28 -2.67
N ASP A 112 -29.04 -24.62 -3.41
CA ASP A 112 -28.90 -24.43 -4.86
C ASP A 112 -28.87 -22.96 -5.36
N VAL A 113 -28.77 -21.97 -4.47
CA VAL A 113 -28.60 -20.56 -4.84
C VAL A 113 -27.17 -20.10 -4.58
N ASP A 114 -26.33 -20.16 -5.63
CA ASP A 114 -25.00 -19.55 -5.61
C ASP A 114 -25.13 -18.02 -5.67
N SER A 115 -24.33 -17.34 -4.86
CA SER A 115 -24.33 -15.88 -4.78
C SER A 115 -22.93 -15.34 -4.58
N ILE A 116 -22.66 -14.22 -5.23
CA ILE A 116 -21.42 -13.48 -5.05
C ILE A 116 -21.64 -12.44 -3.96
N LYS A 117 -20.72 -12.39 -2.99
CA LYS A 117 -20.71 -11.40 -1.90
C LYS A 117 -19.39 -10.67 -1.84
N LEU A 118 -19.46 -9.41 -1.43
CA LEU A 118 -18.31 -8.57 -1.18
C LEU A 118 -18.16 -8.37 0.32
N LEU A 119 -17.00 -8.73 0.85
CA LEU A 119 -16.55 -8.40 2.19
C LEU A 119 -15.63 -7.19 2.11
N ARG A 120 -15.93 -6.13 2.84
CA ARG A 120 -15.11 -4.92 2.91
C ARG A 120 -14.51 -4.83 4.31
N LEU A 121 -13.18 -4.92 4.41
CA LEU A 121 -12.46 -4.60 5.66
C LEU A 121 -11.89 -3.18 5.53
N GLY A 122 -12.24 -2.31 6.47
CA GLY A 122 -11.70 -0.96 6.59
C GLY A 122 -10.38 -0.92 7.34
N GLY A 123 -9.52 0.04 7.03
CA GLY A 123 -8.17 0.10 7.57
C GLY A 123 -7.26 1.06 6.81
N ARG A 124 -5.96 0.84 6.91
CA ARG A 124 -4.97 1.63 6.16
C ARG A 124 -3.83 0.77 5.62
N TRP A 125 -3.25 1.20 4.51
CA TRP A 125 -2.08 0.56 3.93
C TRP A 125 -0.81 1.19 4.48
N GLN A 126 0.16 0.34 4.82
CA GLN A 126 1.52 0.73 5.17
C GLN A 126 2.53 -0.29 4.65
N ALA A 127 3.79 0.13 4.54
CA ALA A 127 4.89 -0.80 4.37
C ALA A 127 5.44 -1.15 5.75
N ASP A 128 5.77 -2.42 5.97
CA ASP A 128 6.45 -2.83 7.19
C ASP A 128 7.96 -2.50 7.16
N GLU A 129 8.67 -2.84 8.22
CA GLU A 129 10.11 -2.58 8.35
C GLU A 129 10.97 -3.28 7.29
N PHE A 130 10.41 -4.28 6.60
CA PHE A 130 11.00 -5.09 5.54
C PHE A 130 10.51 -4.70 4.14
N ASN A 131 9.87 -3.53 4.03
CA ASN A 131 9.27 -3.01 2.79
C ASN A 131 8.20 -3.94 2.18
N GLN A 132 7.55 -4.79 3.01
CA GLN A 132 6.41 -5.60 2.58
C GLN A 132 5.15 -4.75 2.64
N LEU A 133 4.26 -4.91 1.65
CA LEU A 133 2.97 -4.25 1.69
C LEU A 133 2.10 -4.89 2.78
N ALA A 134 1.49 -4.08 3.62
CA ALA A 134 0.64 -4.53 4.70
C ALA A 134 -0.64 -3.67 4.76
N PHE A 135 -1.75 -4.33 5.11
CA PHE A 135 -3.01 -3.65 5.42
C PHE A 135 -3.31 -3.81 6.90
N PHE A 136 -3.45 -2.69 7.59
CA PHE A 136 -3.75 -2.59 9.01
C PHE A 136 -5.27 -2.44 9.13
N VAL A 137 -5.94 -3.53 9.48
CA VAL A 137 -7.39 -3.57 9.66
C VAL A 137 -7.72 -2.79 10.93
N ALA A 138 -8.59 -1.80 10.82
CA ALA A 138 -9.02 -1.02 11.98
C ALA A 138 -9.86 -1.89 12.93
N ARG A 139 -9.53 -1.90 14.23
CA ARG A 139 -10.27 -2.64 15.26
C ARG A 139 -10.31 -1.77 16.52
N ASP A 140 -11.24 -2.05 17.42
CA ASP A 140 -11.42 -1.23 18.63
C ASP A 140 -10.26 -1.33 19.63
N ILE A 141 -9.57 -2.48 19.68
CA ILE A 141 -8.49 -2.75 20.65
C ILE A 141 -7.12 -2.65 19.98
N ALA A 142 -6.85 -3.51 19.00
CA ALA A 142 -5.57 -3.60 18.33
C ALA A 142 -5.78 -3.99 16.87
N GLU A 143 -5.01 -3.37 15.98
CA GLU A 143 -5.13 -3.59 14.54
C GLU A 143 -4.63 -4.98 14.14
N ASP A 144 -5.35 -5.62 13.23
CA ASP A 144 -4.87 -6.84 12.59
C ASP A 144 -4.01 -6.46 11.37
N ILE A 145 -2.89 -7.16 11.18
CA ILE A 145 -1.95 -6.87 10.09
C ILE A 145 -2.03 -7.96 9.02
N LEU A 146 -2.61 -7.62 7.87
CA LEU A 146 -2.66 -8.47 6.68
C LEU A 146 -1.40 -8.23 5.85
N ARG A 147 -0.43 -9.15 5.90
CA ARG A 147 0.83 -9.05 5.15
C ARG A 147 0.73 -9.65 3.75
N PHE A 148 1.21 -8.89 2.77
CA PHE A 148 1.18 -9.25 1.36
C PHE A 148 2.55 -9.79 0.93
N ASN A 149 2.79 -11.07 1.26
CA ASN A 149 4.07 -11.78 1.01
C ASN A 149 4.36 -12.12 -0.47
N GLY A 150 3.72 -11.42 -1.40
CA GLY A 150 3.92 -11.62 -2.84
C GLY A 150 5.01 -10.68 -3.36
N SER A 151 5.15 -10.60 -4.66
CA SER A 151 6.08 -9.64 -5.27
C SER A 151 5.33 -8.40 -5.70
N TRP A 152 5.96 -7.23 -5.63
CA TRP A 152 5.41 -6.03 -6.23
C TRP A 152 6.42 -5.36 -7.14
N GLN A 153 5.91 -4.59 -8.08
CA GLN A 153 6.67 -3.79 -9.04
C GLN A 153 5.94 -2.48 -9.31
N VAL A 154 6.61 -1.57 -10.01
CA VAL A 154 5.99 -0.32 -10.46
C VAL A 154 5.77 -0.38 -11.96
N ASN A 155 4.57 -0.03 -12.40
CA ASN A 155 4.22 -0.09 -13.81
C ASN A 155 4.58 1.22 -14.55
N LYS A 156 4.22 1.28 -15.84
CA LYS A 156 4.44 2.47 -16.68
C LYS A 156 3.74 3.75 -16.17
N ASN A 157 2.61 3.60 -15.48
CA ASN A 157 1.84 4.68 -14.87
C ASN A 157 2.36 5.05 -13.46
N GLN A 158 3.51 4.50 -13.06
CA GLN A 158 4.09 4.71 -11.75
C GLN A 158 3.21 4.19 -10.59
N GLU A 159 2.34 3.21 -10.86
CA GLU A 159 1.48 2.54 -9.89
C GLU A 159 2.16 1.28 -9.34
N ILE A 160 1.88 0.93 -8.09
CA ILE A 160 2.35 -0.34 -7.50
C ILE A 160 1.44 -1.47 -7.98
N ILE A 161 2.00 -2.46 -8.66
CA ILE A 161 1.34 -3.72 -8.99
C ILE A 161 1.86 -4.80 -8.05
N TYR A 162 1.00 -5.28 -7.18
CA TYR A 162 1.25 -6.47 -6.38
C TYR A 162 0.81 -7.71 -7.14
N THR A 163 1.65 -8.73 -7.15
CA THR A 163 1.45 -10.02 -7.82
C THR A 163 1.57 -11.15 -6.81
N TYR A 164 0.63 -12.07 -6.84
CA TYR A 164 0.66 -13.29 -6.03
C TYR A 164 0.14 -14.50 -6.81
N GLU A 165 0.56 -15.69 -6.37
CA GLU A 165 0.07 -16.95 -6.93
C GLU A 165 -1.02 -17.53 -6.04
N LYS A 166 -2.04 -18.09 -6.66
CA LYS A 166 -3.04 -18.94 -6.04
C LYS A 166 -2.91 -20.35 -6.56
N GLN A 167 -2.91 -21.32 -5.63
CA GLN A 167 -2.91 -22.72 -5.99
C GLN A 167 -4.30 -23.33 -5.77
N ASP A 168 -4.88 -23.85 -6.86
CA ASP A 168 -6.02 -24.76 -6.78
C ASP A 168 -5.49 -26.18 -6.57
N LEU A 169 -5.65 -26.71 -5.36
CA LEU A 169 -5.16 -28.03 -5.00
C LEU A 169 -5.93 -29.16 -5.72
N ILE A 170 -7.19 -28.94 -6.08
CA ILE A 170 -8.03 -29.94 -6.74
C ILE A 170 -7.63 -30.04 -8.21
N ARG A 171 -7.54 -28.89 -8.89
CA ARG A 171 -7.15 -28.83 -10.30
C ARG A 171 -5.63 -28.92 -10.51
N LYS A 172 -4.84 -28.81 -9.42
CA LYS A 172 -3.38 -28.71 -9.42
C LYS A 172 -2.87 -27.56 -10.31
N THR A 173 -3.67 -26.52 -10.49
CA THR A 173 -3.33 -25.35 -11.30
C THR A 173 -2.81 -24.22 -10.41
N ARG A 174 -1.92 -23.40 -10.96
CA ARG A 174 -1.50 -22.14 -10.35
C ARG A 174 -1.97 -20.99 -11.23
N THR A 175 -2.58 -20.00 -10.60
CA THR A 175 -3.04 -18.78 -11.27
C THR A 175 -2.33 -17.59 -10.66
N GLN A 176 -1.83 -16.71 -11.52
CA GLN A 176 -1.20 -15.47 -11.10
C GLN A 176 -2.26 -14.37 -11.06
N GLU A 177 -2.38 -13.72 -9.91
CA GLU A 177 -3.33 -12.63 -9.66
C GLU A 177 -2.58 -11.33 -9.42
N GLN A 178 -3.23 -10.21 -9.73
CA GLN A 178 -2.66 -8.88 -9.56
C GLN A 178 -3.61 -7.94 -8.81
N ILE A 179 -3.01 -7.05 -8.01
CA ILE A 179 -3.70 -5.95 -7.34
C ILE A 179 -2.91 -4.68 -7.68
N THR A 180 -3.60 -3.70 -8.27
CA THR A 180 -3.01 -2.39 -8.58
C THR A 180 -3.40 -1.39 -7.51
N PHE A 181 -2.40 -0.72 -6.96
CA PHE A 181 -2.56 0.39 -6.04
C PHE A 181 -2.40 1.69 -6.80
N LYS A 182 -3.43 2.53 -6.77
CA LYS A 182 -3.41 3.87 -7.37
C LYS A 182 -3.02 4.91 -6.34
N GLY A 183 -2.12 5.80 -6.70
CA GLY A 183 -1.46 6.73 -5.79
C GLY A 183 -0.29 7.44 -6.45
N TYR A 184 0.51 8.15 -5.66
CA TYR A 184 1.63 8.94 -6.17
C TYR A 184 2.84 8.91 -5.26
N TRP A 185 4.01 9.05 -5.87
CA TRP A 185 5.29 9.06 -5.18
C TRP A 185 5.61 10.42 -4.58
N GLN A 186 6.21 10.39 -3.40
CA GLN A 186 6.85 11.53 -2.73
C GLN A 186 8.21 11.07 -2.20
N ILE A 187 9.20 11.96 -2.30
CA ILE A 187 10.53 11.75 -1.72
C ILE A 187 10.60 12.60 -0.46
N SER A 188 10.77 11.94 0.68
CA SER A 188 10.78 12.58 2.00
C SER A 188 12.21 12.72 2.56
N SER A 189 13.14 11.83 2.16
CA SER A 189 14.56 11.86 2.51
C SER A 189 15.41 11.05 1.51
N THR A 190 16.74 11.05 1.65
CA THR A 190 17.67 10.19 0.89
C THR A 190 17.29 8.70 0.94
N ASP A 191 16.80 8.28 2.11
CA ASP A 191 16.62 6.88 2.50
C ASP A 191 15.14 6.49 2.60
N ARG A 192 14.21 7.41 2.29
CA ARG A 192 12.77 7.12 2.32
C ARG A 192 12.05 7.61 1.08
N LEU A 193 11.29 6.67 0.51
CA LEU A 193 10.40 6.90 -0.60
C LEU A 193 8.98 6.53 -0.17
N THR A 194 8.05 7.48 -0.30
CA THR A 194 6.66 7.29 0.14
C THR A 194 5.74 7.19 -1.06
N TYR A 195 4.95 6.12 -1.16
CA TYR A 195 3.84 6.00 -2.10
C TYR A 195 2.53 6.32 -1.39
N ILE A 196 1.89 7.43 -1.74
CA ILE A 196 0.70 7.93 -1.08
C ILE A 196 -0.53 7.45 -1.83
N LEU A 197 -1.39 6.70 -1.14
CA LEU A 197 -2.72 6.32 -1.64
C LEU A 197 -3.74 7.37 -1.23
N ASP A 198 -3.70 7.77 0.05
CA ASP A 198 -4.51 8.84 0.61
C ASP A 198 -3.89 9.38 1.90
N PHE A 199 -3.62 10.69 1.92
CA PHE A 199 -3.13 11.37 3.11
C PHE A 199 -4.18 11.45 4.22
N LYS A 200 -5.47 11.61 3.88
CA LYS A 200 -6.54 11.80 4.88
C LYS A 200 -6.67 10.58 5.78
N ASN A 201 -6.63 9.39 5.19
CA ASN A 201 -6.70 8.12 5.90
C ASN A 201 -5.33 7.58 6.35
N ARG A 202 -4.26 8.38 6.23
CA ARG A 202 -2.88 7.98 6.57
C ARG A 202 -2.48 6.66 5.90
N SER A 203 -2.88 6.51 4.63
CA SER A 203 -2.68 5.30 3.84
C SER A 203 -1.58 5.55 2.82
N PHE A 204 -0.40 5.02 3.10
CA PHE A 204 0.79 5.22 2.30
C PHE A 204 1.81 4.12 2.57
N PHE A 205 2.57 3.73 1.55
CA PHE A 205 3.72 2.84 1.73
C PHE A 205 4.97 3.67 1.90
N GLU A 206 5.60 3.62 3.06
CA GLU A 206 6.90 4.24 3.28
C GLU A 206 8.01 3.20 3.18
N PHE A 207 8.78 3.27 2.10
CA PHE A 207 9.86 2.32 1.85
C PHE A 207 11.20 2.88 2.33
N LYS A 208 11.97 2.06 3.04
CA LYS A 208 13.40 2.28 3.27
C LYS A 208 14.15 1.96 1.98
N VAL A 209 14.82 2.95 1.42
CA VAL A 209 15.48 2.84 0.11
C VAL A 209 16.94 3.27 0.23
N GLN A 210 17.76 2.82 -0.71
CA GLN A 210 19.08 3.37 -0.94
C GLN A 210 19.11 3.97 -2.34
N MET A 211 19.47 5.23 -2.45
CA MET A 211 19.56 5.84 -3.77
C MET A 211 20.73 5.26 -4.57
N GLY A 212 20.50 4.97 -5.85
CA GLY A 212 21.50 4.33 -6.71
C GLY A 212 22.67 5.25 -7.07
N SER A 213 22.43 6.56 -7.19
CA SER A 213 23.47 7.58 -7.41
C SER A 213 23.07 8.89 -6.71
N PRO A 214 23.92 9.46 -5.84
CA PRO A 214 23.71 10.77 -5.21
C PRO A 214 23.73 11.94 -6.21
N ASN A 215 24.28 11.73 -7.40
CA ASN A 215 24.41 12.75 -8.43
C ASN A 215 23.52 12.37 -9.62
N LEU A 216 22.44 13.12 -9.79
CA LEU A 216 21.49 12.97 -10.89
C LEU A 216 21.87 13.94 -12.02
N ILE A 217 21.76 13.49 -13.27
CA ILE A 217 21.97 14.36 -14.42
C ILE A 217 20.59 14.86 -14.85
N GLY A 218 20.36 16.16 -14.87
CA GLY A 218 19.03 16.74 -15.17
C GLY A 218 18.47 16.41 -16.57
N LYS A 219 19.28 15.81 -17.46
CA LYS A 219 18.84 15.28 -18.77
C LYS A 219 18.25 13.88 -18.68
N THR A 220 18.70 13.06 -17.74
CA THR A 220 18.15 11.72 -17.52
C THR A 220 16.88 11.90 -16.72
N GLY A 221 15.73 11.79 -17.39
CA GLY A 221 14.40 11.90 -16.80
C GLY A 221 14.04 10.73 -15.87
N GLU A 222 15.00 10.24 -15.10
CA GLU A 222 14.83 9.16 -14.15
C GLU A 222 15.50 9.45 -12.81
N ILE A 223 14.87 9.03 -11.72
CA ILE A 223 15.48 8.93 -10.40
C ILE A 223 15.55 7.44 -10.02
N ARG A 224 16.75 6.95 -9.74
CA ARG A 224 17.01 5.52 -9.50
C ARG A 224 17.19 5.22 -8.02
N TYR A 225 16.35 4.32 -7.51
CA TYR A 225 16.43 3.80 -6.14
C TYR A 225 16.66 2.30 -6.14
N ARG A 226 17.31 1.80 -5.09
CA ARG A 226 17.39 0.39 -4.73
C ARG A 226 16.55 0.17 -3.49
N ILE A 227 15.70 -0.85 -3.51
CA ILE A 227 14.79 -1.20 -2.43
C ILE A 227 15.00 -2.68 -2.12
N GLY A 228 15.38 -3.01 -0.90
CA GLY A 228 15.35 -4.39 -0.41
C GLY A 228 13.93 -4.75 0.02
N ILE A 229 13.36 -5.82 -0.52
CA ILE A 229 11.99 -6.26 -0.18
C ILE A 229 12.07 -7.70 0.36
N GLY A 230 11.50 -7.92 1.55
CA GLY A 230 11.39 -9.24 2.15
C GLY A 230 12.07 -9.36 3.52
N VAL A 231 11.82 -10.47 4.21
CA VAL A 231 12.44 -10.78 5.51
C VAL A 231 13.96 -10.78 5.36
N LYS A 232 14.70 -10.26 6.36
CA LYS A 232 16.16 -9.98 6.31
C LYS A 232 17.02 -11.06 5.64
N GLU A 233 16.66 -12.34 5.79
CA GLU A 233 17.39 -13.50 5.24
C GLU A 233 17.07 -13.80 3.75
N LEU A 234 15.92 -13.33 3.26
CA LEU A 234 15.40 -13.57 1.90
C LEU A 234 15.18 -12.27 1.12
N ALA A 235 15.60 -11.12 1.67
CA ALA A 235 15.43 -9.82 1.05
C ALA A 235 16.17 -9.79 -0.29
N ARG A 236 15.41 -9.58 -1.38
CA ARG A 236 16.00 -9.38 -2.71
C ARG A 236 16.05 -7.89 -2.99
N GLU A 237 17.24 -7.39 -3.32
CA GLU A 237 17.37 -6.02 -3.82
C GLU A 237 16.67 -5.90 -5.18
N ARG A 238 15.81 -4.89 -5.30
CA ARG A 238 15.19 -4.49 -6.55
C ARG A 238 15.56 -3.06 -6.88
N VAL A 239 15.89 -2.81 -8.14
CA VAL A 239 16.06 -1.45 -8.65
C VAL A 239 14.70 -0.93 -9.08
N PHE A 240 14.34 0.24 -8.59
CA PHE A 240 13.15 0.98 -8.95
C PHE A 240 13.56 2.30 -9.63
N LEU A 241 12.84 2.66 -10.69
CA LEU A 241 13.06 3.87 -11.48
C LEU A 241 11.79 4.72 -11.47
N LEU A 242 11.91 5.96 -10.98
CA LEU A 242 10.88 6.98 -11.17
C LEU A 242 11.16 7.73 -12.46
N PHE A 243 10.23 7.67 -13.41
CA PHE A 243 10.35 8.40 -14.67
C PHE A 243 9.63 9.74 -14.60
N GLY A 244 10.25 10.77 -15.15
CA GLY A 244 9.72 12.12 -15.11
C GLY A 244 10.60 13.15 -15.79
N THR A 245 10.24 14.42 -15.63
CA THR A 245 10.94 15.56 -16.24
C THR A 245 11.33 16.57 -15.17
N TRP A 246 12.61 16.94 -15.15
CA TRP A 246 13.08 18.03 -14.32
C TRP A 246 12.61 19.38 -14.85
N LYS A 247 12.01 20.20 -13.99
CA LYS A 247 11.68 21.60 -14.24
C LYS A 247 12.28 22.48 -13.16
N ILE A 248 12.65 23.69 -13.55
CA ILE A 248 13.22 24.71 -12.67
C ILE A 248 12.27 25.90 -12.67
N ASN A 249 11.76 26.26 -11.50
CA ASN A 249 10.88 27.42 -11.34
C ASN A 249 11.68 28.69 -11.06
N ARG A 250 11.05 29.85 -11.32
CA ARG A 250 11.65 31.18 -11.10
C ARG A 250 12.00 31.46 -9.63
N THR A 251 11.39 30.74 -8.69
CA THR A 251 11.55 30.89 -7.24
C THR A 251 12.66 30.02 -6.64
N LYS A 252 13.62 29.55 -7.44
CA LYS A 252 14.70 28.62 -7.04
C LYS A 252 14.23 27.22 -6.58
N SER A 253 12.96 26.87 -6.74
CA SER A 253 12.50 25.50 -6.52
C SER A 253 12.73 24.64 -7.77
N ILE A 254 13.16 23.39 -7.56
CA ILE A 254 13.19 22.37 -8.60
C ILE A 254 11.97 21.48 -8.45
N SER A 255 11.40 21.02 -9.55
CA SER A 255 10.40 19.97 -9.52
C SER A 255 10.73 18.82 -10.46
N PHE A 256 10.43 17.60 -10.04
CA PHE A 256 10.43 16.43 -10.90
C PHE A 256 8.99 16.05 -11.22
N GLU A 257 8.57 16.27 -12.46
CA GLU A 257 7.21 15.98 -12.92
C GLU A 257 7.08 14.54 -13.39
N VAL A 258 6.18 13.80 -12.75
CA VAL A 258 5.93 12.39 -12.98
C VAL A 258 4.54 12.23 -13.60
N ASN A 259 4.44 11.44 -14.67
CA ASN A 259 3.18 11.16 -15.35
C ASN A 259 2.56 9.86 -14.80
N TYR A 260 1.34 9.96 -14.28
CA TYR A 260 0.56 8.86 -13.71
C TYR A 260 -0.56 8.37 -14.64
N GLY A 261 -0.43 8.62 -15.95
CA GLY A 261 -1.41 8.22 -16.96
C GLY A 261 -2.70 9.02 -16.84
N GLU A 262 -3.81 8.35 -16.54
CA GLU A 262 -5.13 8.97 -16.41
C GLU A 262 -5.21 9.95 -15.22
N ASP A 263 -4.41 9.73 -14.18
CA ASP A 263 -4.34 10.60 -12.99
C ASP A 263 -3.52 11.89 -13.25
N GLY A 264 -3.01 12.04 -14.47
CA GLY A 264 -2.30 13.24 -14.93
C GLY A 264 -0.86 13.34 -14.46
N VAL A 265 -0.31 14.55 -14.52
CA VAL A 265 1.08 14.85 -14.14
C VAL A 265 1.11 15.45 -12.74
N ARG A 266 1.98 14.92 -11.87
CA ARG A 266 2.24 15.47 -10.54
C ARG A 266 3.71 15.84 -10.38
N ALA A 267 3.95 16.96 -9.70
CA ALA A 267 5.29 17.46 -9.43
C ALA A 267 5.76 17.06 -8.03
N ILE A 268 6.93 16.44 -7.94
CA ILE A 268 7.69 16.33 -6.69
C ILE A 268 8.53 17.60 -6.57
N THR A 269 8.20 18.48 -5.63
CA THR A 269 8.87 19.78 -5.47
C THR A 269 9.97 19.71 -4.40
N PHE A 270 11.10 20.30 -4.73
CA PHE A 270 12.29 20.40 -3.91
C PHE A 270 12.67 21.88 -3.71
N GLY A 271 13.14 22.20 -2.51
CA GLY A 271 14.02 23.35 -2.33
C GLY A 271 15.38 23.05 -2.96
N ALA A 272 16.16 24.09 -3.26
CA ALA A 272 17.51 23.88 -3.78
C ALA A 272 18.48 25.01 -3.42
N SER A 273 19.69 24.61 -3.05
CA SER A 273 20.88 25.47 -3.04
C SER A 273 21.64 25.28 -4.35
N VAL A 274 22.09 26.37 -4.97
CA VAL A 274 22.68 26.33 -6.33
C VAL A 274 24.10 26.86 -6.30
N PHE A 275 25.01 26.11 -6.90
CA PHE A 275 26.39 26.53 -7.15
C PHE A 275 26.88 26.05 -8.51
N LEU A 276 28.01 26.61 -8.96
CA LEU A 276 28.74 26.14 -10.14
C LEU A 276 29.86 25.21 -9.71
N ASN A 277 29.96 24.04 -10.35
CA ASN A 277 31.12 23.18 -10.18
C ASN A 277 32.31 23.65 -11.04
N LYS A 278 33.45 22.97 -10.91
CA LYS A 278 34.68 23.25 -11.69
C LYS A 278 34.49 23.13 -13.21
N ASN A 279 33.47 22.42 -13.66
CA ASN A 279 33.14 22.22 -15.07
C ASN A 279 32.15 23.28 -15.61
N ASN A 280 31.86 24.33 -14.83
CA ASN A 280 30.83 25.33 -15.13
C ASN A 280 29.42 24.74 -15.33
N GLU A 281 29.12 23.65 -14.62
CA GLU A 281 27.79 23.05 -14.57
C GLU A 281 27.06 23.53 -13.32
N PHE A 282 25.75 23.71 -13.44
CA PHE A 282 24.90 24.11 -12.33
C PHE A 282 24.57 22.89 -11.50
N VAL A 283 25.02 22.87 -10.26
CA VAL A 283 24.71 21.82 -9.29
C VAL A 283 23.67 22.35 -8.32
N PHE A 284 22.59 21.60 -8.19
CA PHE A 284 21.51 21.90 -7.28
C PHE A 284 21.49 20.86 -6.18
N GLU A 285 21.85 21.24 -4.96
CA GLU A 285 21.65 20.44 -3.75
C GLU A 285 20.18 20.53 -3.34
N LEU A 286 19.49 19.40 -3.33
CA LEU A 286 18.06 19.37 -3.10
C LEU A 286 17.73 19.33 -1.62
N THR A 287 16.71 20.07 -1.22
CA THR A 287 16.21 20.11 0.15
C THR A 287 14.71 19.78 0.20
N ASP A 288 14.25 19.28 1.34
CA ASP A 288 12.83 19.05 1.60
C ASP A 288 12.07 20.37 1.80
N LYS A 289 10.77 20.28 2.11
CA LYS A 289 9.91 21.45 2.33
C LYS A 289 10.31 22.30 3.55
N VAL A 290 11.08 21.74 4.47
CA VAL A 290 11.56 22.39 5.69
C VAL A 290 13.00 22.90 5.51
N GLY A 291 13.60 22.66 4.34
CA GLY A 291 14.97 23.06 4.01
C GLY A 291 16.04 22.07 4.48
N LYS A 292 15.65 20.88 4.95
CA LYS A 292 16.60 19.82 5.31
C LYS A 292 17.21 19.24 4.03
N ASP A 293 18.52 19.05 4.05
CA ASP A 293 19.25 18.42 2.95
C ASP A 293 18.72 17.01 2.67
N LEU A 294 18.38 16.77 1.41
CA LEU A 294 17.98 15.46 0.91
C LEU A 294 19.16 14.62 0.47
N GLY A 295 20.40 15.09 0.57
CA GLY A 295 21.64 14.33 0.35
C GLY A 295 21.86 13.91 -1.10
N PHE A 296 21.19 14.56 -2.05
CA PHE A 296 21.42 14.35 -3.47
C PHE A 296 21.37 15.64 -4.28
N THR A 297 22.12 15.61 -5.38
CA THR A 297 22.28 16.75 -6.26
C THR A 297 21.74 16.46 -7.65
N VAL A 298 21.25 17.50 -8.31
CA VAL A 298 20.91 17.44 -9.74
C VAL A 298 21.82 18.40 -10.49
N GLN A 299 22.50 17.87 -11.50
CA GLN A 299 23.44 18.61 -12.32
C GLN A 299 22.82 18.96 -13.67
N PHE A 300 22.84 20.24 -14.01
CA PHE A 300 22.36 20.75 -15.29
C PHE A 300 23.51 21.44 -16.04
N ASN A 301 23.74 21.03 -17.28
CA ASN A 301 24.66 21.74 -18.16
C ASN A 301 24.02 22.98 -18.79
N LYS A 302 24.84 23.89 -19.31
CA LYS A 302 24.37 25.11 -19.99
C LYS A 302 23.38 24.84 -21.13
N LYS A 303 23.49 23.69 -21.80
CA LYS A 303 22.56 23.28 -22.87
C LYS A 303 21.13 23.10 -22.35
N PHE A 304 20.94 22.62 -21.12
CA PHE A 304 19.61 22.52 -20.49
C PHE A 304 18.91 23.89 -20.45
N PHE A 305 19.68 24.96 -20.22
CA PHE A 305 19.20 26.34 -20.19
C PHE A 305 19.27 27.04 -21.54
N LYS A 306 19.44 26.31 -22.65
CA LYS A 306 19.64 26.90 -24.00
C LYS A 306 20.76 27.96 -24.03
N ASN A 307 21.79 27.81 -23.19
CA ASN A 307 22.89 28.75 -22.98
C ASN A 307 22.49 30.14 -22.42
N ASN A 308 21.29 30.30 -21.87
CA ASN A 308 20.78 31.59 -21.38
C ASN A 308 20.82 31.74 -19.84
N ALA A 309 21.54 30.86 -19.14
CA ALA A 309 21.70 30.92 -17.69
C ALA A 309 23.02 31.56 -17.28
N ILE A 310 22.95 32.51 -16.34
CA ILE A 310 24.09 33.24 -15.78
C ILE A 310 24.02 33.10 -14.25
N VAL A 311 25.13 32.73 -13.59
CA VAL A 311 25.25 32.88 -12.13
C VAL A 311 25.66 34.31 -11.82
N PHE A 312 25.02 34.89 -10.80
CA PHE A 312 25.43 36.18 -10.27
C PHE A 312 25.67 36.06 -8.76
N ALA A 313 26.59 36.88 -8.27
CA ALA A 313 26.67 37.27 -6.87
C ALA A 313 26.43 38.77 -6.82
N ARG A 314 25.49 39.21 -5.99
CA ARG A 314 25.23 40.64 -5.74
C ARG A 314 25.51 40.95 -4.29
N LEU A 315 26.27 42.01 -4.05
CA LEU A 315 26.33 42.63 -2.72
C LEU A 315 25.07 43.48 -2.55
N ARG A 316 24.37 43.30 -1.44
CA ARG A 316 23.24 44.12 -1.04
C ARG A 316 23.50 44.66 0.36
N ARG A 317 23.52 45.99 0.48
CA ARG A 317 23.64 46.66 1.77
C ARG A 317 22.24 46.80 2.37
N LEU A 318 22.05 46.31 3.59
CA LEU A 318 20.79 46.37 4.33
C LEU A 318 21.11 47.00 5.69
N GLU A 319 20.72 48.27 5.86
CA GLU A 319 21.05 49.08 7.04
C GLU A 319 22.55 49.06 7.38
N GLN A 320 22.95 48.29 8.39
CA GLN A 320 24.34 48.17 8.88
C GLN A 320 25.08 46.94 8.35
N ASP A 321 24.39 46.01 7.68
CA ASP A 321 24.97 44.75 7.22
C ASP A 321 25.23 44.72 5.71
N LEU A 322 26.32 44.04 5.34
CA LEU A 322 26.68 43.71 3.97
C LEU A 322 26.27 42.27 3.69
N ARG A 323 25.24 42.06 2.87
CA ARG A 323 24.79 40.71 2.48
C ARG A 323 25.30 40.36 1.09
N VAL A 324 25.95 39.21 0.97
CA VAL A 324 26.25 38.62 -0.34
C VAL A 324 25.10 37.70 -0.72
N GLU A 325 24.45 37.99 -1.86
CA GLU A 325 23.37 37.16 -2.40
C GLU A 325 23.81 36.53 -3.73
N GLY A 326 23.94 35.20 -3.74
CA GLY A 326 24.13 34.41 -4.95
C GLY A 326 22.82 34.00 -5.61
N GLY A 327 22.81 33.87 -6.94
CA GLY A 327 21.65 33.38 -7.66
C GLY A 327 21.91 32.96 -9.10
N LEU A 328 20.91 32.26 -9.63
CA LEU A 328 20.81 31.90 -11.04
C LEU A 328 19.87 32.90 -11.73
N LYS A 329 20.31 33.51 -12.84
CA LYS A 329 19.46 34.29 -13.73
C LYS A 329 19.36 33.56 -15.07
N VAL A 330 18.18 33.03 -15.38
CA VAL A 330 17.87 32.43 -16.68
C VAL A 330 17.07 33.45 -17.50
N ARG A 331 17.58 33.83 -18.68
CA ARG A 331 16.81 34.61 -19.65
C ARG A 331 16.01 33.63 -20.52
N TRP A 332 14.70 33.58 -20.32
CA TRP A 332 13.81 32.71 -21.09
C TRP A 332 13.52 33.29 -22.47
#